data_AF-A0A7K3S9G0-F1
#
_entry.id   AF-A0A7K3S9G0-F1
#
_cell.length_a   1.000
_cell.length_b   1.000
_cell.length_c   1.000
_cell.angle_alpha   90.00
_cell.angle_beta   90.00
_cell.angle_gamma   90.00
#
_symmetry.space_group_name_H-M   'P 1'
#
loop_
_entity.id
_entity.type
_entity.pdbx_description
1 polymer ?
#
loop_
_entity_poly.entity_id
_entity_poly.type
_entity_poly.pdbx_seq_one_letter_code
_entity_poly.pdbx_strand_id
1 'polypeptide(L)' 'MTVTVTDAEEAYGPGSGPVRLFCTDHGGDGPPLLLLHGLAGHCGEWEALAARFAATHRVIAFDARGSGAST' A
#
# COMPACT_ATOMS: atom_id res chain seq x y z
N MET A 1 7.22 1.77 -5.53
CA MET A 1 6.36 1.94 -6.72
C MET A 1 5.21 2.87 -6.36
N THR A 2 4.67 3.64 -7.31
CA THR A 2 3.49 4.48 -7.06
C THR A 2 2.36 4.01 -7.96
N VAL A 3 1.17 3.86 -7.39
CA VAL A 3 -0.05 3.45 -8.08
C VAL A 3 -1.07 4.58 -7.96
N THR A 4 -1.67 4.97 -9.07
CA THR A 4 -2.82 5.89 -9.06
C THR A 4 -4.09 5.04 -8.97
N VAL A 5 -4.88 5.25 -7.93
CA VAL A 5 -6.20 4.63 -7.78
C VAL A 5 -7.26 5.68 -8.12
N THR A 6 -8.07 5.38 -9.12
CA THR A 6 -9.28 6.15 -9.43
C THR A 6 -10.45 5.51 -8.71
N ASP A 7 -11.35 6.31 -8.14
CA ASP A 7 -12.62 5.79 -7.63
C ASP A 7 -13.39 5.09 -8.78
N ALA A 8 -13.96 3.93 -8.48
CA ALA A 8 -14.78 3.18 -9.41
C ALA A 8 -16.20 3.74 -9.41
N GLU A 9 -16.54 4.62 -10.37
CA GLU A 9 -17.88 5.13 -10.80
C GLU A 9 -18.97 5.47 -9.76
N GLU A 10 -18.78 5.29 -8.46
CA GLU A 10 -19.68 5.65 -7.37
C GLU A 10 -18.93 6.61 -6.44
N ALA A 11 -18.97 7.89 -6.80
CA ALA A 11 -18.34 8.96 -6.05
C ALA A 11 -18.97 9.12 -4.66
N TYR A 12 -18.25 8.69 -3.61
CA TYR A 12 -18.63 8.96 -2.22
C TYR A 12 -18.25 10.39 -1.83
N GLY A 13 -19.07 11.36 -2.26
CA GLY A 13 -19.05 12.74 -1.78
C GLY A 13 -17.92 13.66 -2.28
N PRO A 14 -18.01 14.98 -1.97
CA PRO A 14 -17.00 15.96 -2.38
C PRO A 14 -15.64 15.62 -1.75
N GLY A 15 -14.63 15.39 -2.59
CA GLY A 15 -13.30 14.92 -2.19
C GLY A 15 -12.88 13.58 -2.83
N SER A 16 -13.74 12.92 -3.62
CA SER A 16 -13.44 11.67 -4.34
C SER A 16 -12.59 11.88 -5.62
N GLY A 17 -11.59 12.76 -5.54
CA GLY A 17 -10.60 12.91 -6.59
C GLY A 17 -9.68 11.67 -6.66
N PRO A 18 -8.99 11.46 -7.79
CA PRO A 18 -8.00 10.38 -7.89
C PRO A 18 -6.94 10.51 -6.79
N VAL A 19 -6.55 9.38 -6.22
CA VAL A 19 -5.56 9.33 -5.14
C VAL A 19 -4.33 8.57 -5.59
N ARG A 20 -3.16 9.10 -5.24
CA ARG A 20 -1.86 8.47 -5.45
C ARG A 20 -1.49 7.70 -4.20
N LEU A 21 -1.40 6.38 -4.32
CA LEU A 21 -0.91 5.51 -3.26
C LEU A 21 0.55 5.12 -3.55
N PHE A 22 1.41 5.30 -2.55
CA PHE A 22 2.76 4.78 -2.56
C PHE A 22 2.78 3.35 -2.00
N CYS A 23 3.52 2.45 -2.64
CA CYS A 23 3.71 1.09 -2.17
C CYS A 23 5.15 0.59 -2.38
N THR A 24 5.59 -0.32 -1.52
CA THR A 24 6.76 -1.18 -1.75
C THR A 24 6.27 -2.55 -2.24
N ASP A 25 7.02 -3.14 -3.16
CA ASP A 25 6.80 -4.51 -3.63
C ASP A 25 8.13 -5.23 -3.48
N HIS A 26 8.17 -6.23 -2.60
CA HIS A 26 9.38 -7.01 -2.31
C HIS A 26 9.57 -8.16 -3.30
N GLY A 27 8.73 -8.26 -4.34
CA GLY A 27 8.76 -9.31 -5.33
C GLY A 27 8.35 -10.67 -4.75
N GLY A 28 8.65 -11.73 -5.50
CA GLY A 28 8.25 -13.10 -5.18
C GLY A 28 7.04 -13.58 -5.97
N ASP A 29 6.94 -14.89 -6.15
CA ASP A 29 5.89 -15.56 -6.95
C ASP A 29 4.87 -16.32 -6.08
N GLY A 30 5.00 -16.22 -4.75
CA GLY A 30 4.09 -16.82 -3.80
C GLY A 30 2.76 -16.07 -3.65
N PRO A 31 1.84 -16.54 -2.79
CA PRO A 31 0.58 -15.85 -2.52
C PRO A 31 0.81 -14.39 -2.12
N PRO A 32 -0.04 -13.44 -2.57
CA PRO A 32 0.11 -12.04 -2.19
C PRO A 32 -0.16 -11.83 -0.70
N LEU A 33 0.70 -11.05 -0.05
CA LEU A 33 0.53 -10.60 1.32
C LEU A 33 0.56 -9.07 1.35
N LEU A 34 -0.57 -8.45 1.70
CA LEU A 34 -0.72 -7.00 1.81
C LEU A 34 -0.56 -6.56 3.27
N LEU A 35 0.33 -5.62 3.53
CA LEU A 35 0.59 -5.09 4.87
C LEU A 35 -0.01 -3.69 5.03
N LEU A 36 -0.84 -3.53 6.06
CA LEU A 36 -1.59 -2.32 6.37
C LEU A 36 -1.05 -1.69 7.64
N HIS A 37 -0.59 -0.45 7.60
CA HIS A 37 -0.18 0.27 8.80
C HIS A 37 -1.39 0.76 9.61
N GLY A 38 -1.16 1.04 10.90
CA GLY A 38 -2.15 1.62 11.80
C GLY A 38 -2.26 3.15 11.69
N LEU A 39 -3.01 3.76 12.61
CA LEU A 39 -3.14 5.21 12.70
C LEU A 39 -1.77 5.89 12.83
N ALA A 40 -1.55 6.96 12.05
CA ALA A 40 -0.29 7.72 12.00
C ALA A 40 0.96 6.90 11.59
N GLY A 41 0.78 5.70 11.04
CA GLY A 41 1.87 4.86 10.53
C GLY A 41 2.17 5.08 9.06
N HIS A 42 3.12 4.29 8.54
CA HIS A 42 3.48 4.24 7.11
C HIS A 42 4.06 2.86 6.74
N CYS A 43 4.23 2.58 5.45
CA CYS A 43 4.64 1.28 4.93
C CYS A 43 6.04 0.82 5.40
N GLY A 44 6.92 1.75 5.77
CA GLY A 44 8.30 1.44 6.18
C GLY A 44 8.39 0.69 7.52
N GLU A 45 7.34 0.74 8.34
CA GLU A 45 7.24 -0.06 9.57
C GLU A 45 7.30 -1.57 9.30
N TRP A 46 6.99 -1.98 8.07
CA TRP A 46 6.88 -3.37 7.67
C TRP A 46 8.15 -3.98 7.07
N GLU A 47 9.23 -3.23 6.89
CA GLU A 47 10.45 -3.71 6.22
C GLU A 47 10.98 -5.03 6.78
N ALA A 48 11.12 -5.12 8.12
CA ALA A 48 11.60 -6.34 8.76
C ALA A 48 10.63 -7.52 8.59
N LEU A 49 9.32 -7.26 8.57
CA LEU A 49 8.30 -8.28 8.36
C LEU A 49 8.27 -8.74 6.90
N ALA A 50 8.39 -7.79 5.97
CA ALA A 50 8.42 -8.06 4.55
C ALA A 50 9.62 -8.94 4.16
N ALA A 51 10.80 -8.61 4.68
CA ALA A 51 12.00 -9.44 4.50
C ALA A 51 11.81 -10.89 4.99
N ARG A 52 11.08 -11.09 6.10
CA ARG A 52 10.79 -12.42 6.65
C ARG A 52 9.87 -13.25 5.75
N PHE A 53 8.92 -12.61 5.06
CA PHE A 53 7.92 -13.31 4.25
C PHE A 53 8.24 -13.37 2.74
N ALA A 54 9.19 -12.56 2.26
CA ALA A 54 9.56 -12.48 0.84
C ALA A 54 9.98 -13.82 0.20
N ALA A 55 10.46 -14.78 1.00
CA ALA A 55 10.83 -16.11 0.49
C ALA A 55 9.62 -17.00 0.11
N THR A 56 8.43 -16.69 0.62
CA THR A 56 7.22 -17.54 0.45
C THR A 56 6.01 -16.79 -0.08
N HIS A 57 6.03 -15.46 -0.07
CA HIS A 57 4.92 -14.60 -0.46
C HIS A 57 5.41 -13.47 -1.35
N ARG A 58 4.52 -12.95 -2.20
CA ARG A 58 4.72 -11.62 -2.79
C ARG A 58 4.25 -10.57 -1.80
N VAL A 59 5.19 -9.91 -1.12
CA VAL A 59 4.85 -8.96 -0.05
C VAL A 59 4.75 -7.54 -0.59
N ILE A 60 3.60 -6.92 -0.34
CA ILE A 60 3.31 -5.53 -0.71
C ILE A 60 2.95 -4.77 0.56
N ALA A 61 3.59 -3.63 0.81
CA ALA A 61 3.17 -2.68 1.85
C ALA A 61 2.83 -1.34 1.18
N PHE A 62 1.84 -0.61 1.70
CA PHE A 62 1.46 0.67 1.13
C PHE A 62 1.16 1.72 2.20
N ASP A 63 1.27 2.98 1.79
CA ASP A 63 0.88 4.13 2.59
C ASP A 63 -0.60 4.44 2.34
N ALA A 64 -1.44 4.40 3.38
CA ALA A 64 -2.82 4.83 3.31
C ALA A 64 -2.92 6.29 2.86
N ARG A 65 -4.09 6.70 2.34
CA ARG A 65 -4.38 8.09 1.92
C ARG A 65 -3.94 9.08 3.00
N GLY A 66 -3.17 10.10 2.62
CA GLY A 66 -2.64 11.11 3.53
C GLY A 66 -1.56 10.64 4.51
N SER A 67 -1.02 9.43 4.34
CA SER A 67 0.10 8.88 5.13
C SER A 67 1.35 8.75 4.26
N GLY A 68 2.53 8.80 4.87
CA GLY A 68 3.80 8.58 4.19
C GLY A 68 3.96 9.39 2.89
N ALA A 69 4.18 8.69 1.79
CA ALA A 69 4.32 9.27 0.45
C ALA A 69 3.04 9.23 -0.40
N SER A 70 1.90 8.87 0.19
CA SER A 70 0.59 8.92 -0.45
C SER A 70 -0.06 10.30 -0.34
N THR A 71 -0.91 10.64 -1.32
CA THR A 71 -1.77 11.84 -1.29
C THR A 71 -3.10 11.56 -0.62
#